data_AF-A0A101UZU6-F1
#
_entry.id   AF-A0A101UZU6-F1
#
_cell.length_a   1.000
_cell.length_b   1.000
_cell.length_c   1.000
_cell.angle_alpha   90.00
_cell.angle_beta   90.00
_cell.angle_gamma   90.00
#
_symmetry.space_group_name_H-M   'P 1'
#
loop_
_entity.id
_entity.type
_entity.pdbx_description
1 polymer ?
#
loop_
_entity_poly.entity_id
_entity_poly.type
_entity_poly.pdbx_seq_one_letter_code
_entity_poly.pdbx_strand_id
1 'polypeptide(L)'
;MTHPDTTPGTSAQATQASTSATPAEGVRGTTPGTSAEGTQDTTPGTSAQATQASTSATPAEGVRGTTPGTSAQATQASTSATPAEDAQGTTTPATPSAAPQALALPHTPPTDLRDHLAPRLPATARTWLDQALAEAAAHPGTHGPISVWELRLAEAGRRCGPEHADAARVLILHAARADADALTRVYFQGTAAERRAVLHALPHLVPGPNALPLVEDALRTNDTRLLAAAVGPYAARHLDAHQWRHAVLKCLFTGVPVDTVADLEHRAHADAELARMLGDYAAERTAAGRPVPEDLHRVLTLTDPTATPPADHGPSRRGTDGKES
;
A
#
# COMPACT_ATOMS: atom_id res chain seq x y z
N MET A 1 4.76 -56.20 30.57
CA MET A 1 4.92 -56.68 31.96
C MET A 1 5.43 -55.50 32.78
N THR A 2 4.65 -54.44 33.04
CA THR A 2 3.47 -54.32 33.94
C THR A 2 3.73 -54.91 35.32
N HIS A 3 3.79 -54.04 36.35
CA HIS A 3 3.15 -54.17 37.68
C HIS A 3 3.57 -52.97 38.58
N PRO A 4 2.77 -52.57 39.59
CA PRO A 4 1.72 -51.58 39.36
C PRO A 4 1.67 -50.45 40.41
N ASP A 5 0.80 -49.50 40.05
CA ASP A 5 0.16 -48.44 40.79
C ASP A 5 -0.63 -48.93 42.02
N THR A 6 -0.58 -48.22 43.16
CA THR A 6 -1.68 -48.15 44.17
C THR A 6 -1.47 -46.97 45.12
N THR A 7 -2.19 -45.86 44.90
CA THR A 7 -2.68 -44.94 45.95
C THR A 7 -3.87 -45.57 46.71
N PRO A 8 -4.22 -45.15 47.94
CA PRO A 8 -5.36 -44.23 48.05
C PRO A 8 -5.41 -43.32 49.31
N GLY A 9 -6.29 -42.30 49.26
CA GLY A 9 -6.97 -41.70 50.43
C GLY A 9 -6.65 -40.23 50.69
N THR A 10 -7.34 -39.24 50.12
CA THR A 10 -8.74 -38.77 50.40
C THR A 10 -8.87 -37.84 51.61
N SER A 11 -9.16 -36.55 51.36
CA SER A 11 -10.28 -35.74 51.90
C SER A 11 -9.97 -34.25 51.61
N ALA A 12 -10.62 -33.57 50.67
CA ALA A 12 -12.00 -33.09 50.66
C ALA A 12 -12.27 -31.99 51.72
N GLN A 13 -12.35 -30.72 51.27
CA GLN A 13 -13.39 -29.81 51.73
C GLN A 13 -13.88 -28.94 50.56
N ALA A 14 -15.17 -29.09 50.29
CA ALA A 14 -15.98 -28.24 49.44
C ALA A 14 -16.43 -27.00 50.22
N THR A 15 -16.65 -25.89 49.52
CA THR A 15 -17.60 -24.86 49.95
C THR A 15 -18.40 -24.43 48.73
N GLN A 16 -19.69 -24.77 48.75
CA GLN A 16 -20.72 -24.25 47.86
C GLN A 16 -21.51 -23.15 48.57
N ALA A 17 -22.36 -22.48 47.77
CA ALA A 17 -23.48 -21.58 48.08
C ALA A 17 -23.13 -20.09 48.11
N SER A 18 -23.90 -19.16 47.55
CA SER A 18 -25.13 -19.24 46.75
C SER A 18 -25.39 -17.87 46.11
N THR A 19 -26.14 -17.89 45.02
CA THR A 19 -26.79 -16.77 44.33
C THR A 19 -27.63 -15.86 45.22
N SER A 20 -27.69 -14.57 44.90
CA SER A 20 -28.82 -13.68 45.22
C SER A 20 -28.88 -12.53 44.20
N ALA A 21 -29.81 -12.63 43.25
CA ALA A 21 -30.30 -11.50 42.48
C ALA A 21 -31.60 -11.01 43.14
N THR A 22 -31.72 -9.69 43.33
CA THR A 22 -32.89 -9.04 43.94
C THR A 22 -33.69 -8.28 42.87
N PRO A 23 -35.02 -8.43 42.82
CA PRO A 23 -35.93 -7.62 42.01
C PRO A 23 -36.75 -6.61 42.86
N ALA A 24 -37.25 -5.54 42.22
CA ALA A 24 -38.42 -4.73 42.61
C ALA A 24 -38.90 -3.99 41.33
N GLU A 25 -40.08 -4.28 40.74
CA GLU A 25 -41.42 -3.79 41.09
C GLU A 25 -41.55 -2.26 40.86
N GLY A 26 -42.46 -1.67 40.08
CA GLY A 26 -43.65 -2.09 39.33
C GLY A 26 -44.60 -0.88 39.28
N VAL A 27 -44.99 -0.37 38.10
CA VAL A 27 -46.16 0.53 37.94
C VAL A 27 -46.93 0.13 36.68
N ARG A 28 -48.24 -0.10 36.89
CA ARG A 28 -49.25 -0.44 35.88
C ARG A 28 -49.81 0.83 35.22
N GLY A 29 -50.24 0.69 33.97
CA GLY A 29 -51.05 1.69 33.26
C GLY A 29 -51.55 1.20 31.90
N THR A 30 -52.54 0.30 31.93
CA THR A 30 -53.68 0.11 30.98
C THR A 30 -53.56 0.48 29.48
N THR A 31 -53.77 -0.54 28.64
CA THR A 31 -54.31 -0.60 27.25
C THR A 31 -55.76 -0.06 27.16
N PRO A 32 -56.38 0.25 25.99
CA PRO A 32 -56.64 -0.63 24.80
C PRO A 32 -56.27 0.05 23.46
N GLY A 33 -56.07 -0.59 22.29
CA GLY A 33 -56.47 -1.89 21.75
C GLY A 33 -57.03 -1.66 20.33
N THR A 34 -56.62 -2.42 19.31
CA THR A 34 -57.44 -2.90 18.16
C THR A 34 -56.58 -3.79 17.23
N SER A 35 -57.11 -4.99 16.99
CA SER A 35 -56.70 -6.13 16.15
C SER A 35 -56.66 -5.80 14.63
N ALA A 36 -56.14 -6.61 13.70
CA ALA A 36 -56.51 -8.00 13.42
C ALA A 36 -55.58 -8.74 12.42
N GLU A 37 -55.53 -10.08 12.62
CA GLU A 37 -55.47 -11.22 11.67
C GLU A 37 -54.44 -11.22 10.52
N GLY A 38 -53.69 -12.29 10.21
CA GLY A 38 -53.85 -13.74 10.41
C GLY A 38 -53.57 -14.39 9.05
N THR A 39 -52.59 -15.28 8.87
CA THR A 39 -52.77 -16.74 8.76
C THR A 39 -51.43 -17.38 8.39
N GLN A 40 -51.10 -18.50 9.03
CA GLN A 40 -49.97 -19.38 8.72
C GLN A 40 -50.42 -20.52 7.78
N ASP A 41 -49.53 -20.99 6.89
CA ASP A 41 -49.59 -22.36 6.38
C ASP A 41 -48.19 -22.88 6.01
N THR A 42 -48.10 -24.18 5.77
CA THR A 42 -47.08 -25.11 6.29
C THR A 42 -46.20 -25.78 5.20
N THR A 43 -44.89 -25.95 5.50
CA THR A 43 -43.91 -27.04 5.13
C THR A 43 -43.58 -27.41 3.65
N PRO A 44 -42.51 -28.22 3.35
CA PRO A 44 -41.43 -27.79 2.45
C PRO A 44 -41.20 -28.66 1.20
N GLY A 45 -40.38 -28.18 0.24
CA GLY A 45 -40.05 -28.88 -1.01
C GLY A 45 -38.58 -28.79 -1.44
N THR A 46 -37.96 -29.96 -1.48
CA THR A 46 -36.68 -30.45 -2.04
C THR A 46 -36.10 -29.82 -3.32
N SER A 47 -34.76 -29.65 -3.28
CA SER A 47 -33.68 -29.74 -4.29
C SER A 47 -33.95 -29.55 -5.80
N ALA A 48 -33.10 -28.74 -6.45
CA ALA A 48 -32.40 -29.12 -7.70
C ALA A 48 -31.22 -28.19 -8.02
N GLN A 49 -30.05 -28.80 -8.23
CA GLN A 49 -28.91 -28.22 -8.96
C GLN A 49 -29.28 -27.99 -10.43
N ALA A 50 -28.77 -26.93 -11.05
CA ALA A 50 -28.49 -26.93 -12.49
C ALA A 50 -27.47 -25.85 -12.88
N THR A 51 -26.28 -26.34 -13.24
CA THR A 51 -25.33 -25.78 -14.19
C THR A 51 -25.99 -25.22 -15.44
N GLN A 52 -25.64 -24.00 -15.86
CA GLN A 52 -25.76 -23.52 -17.26
C GLN A 52 -24.55 -22.60 -17.53
N ALA A 53 -23.52 -22.99 -18.27
CA ALA A 53 -23.47 -23.31 -19.71
C ALA A 53 -23.81 -22.10 -20.59
N SER A 54 -22.75 -21.51 -21.14
CA SER A 54 -22.75 -20.43 -22.12
C SER A 54 -23.46 -20.85 -23.41
N THR A 55 -24.42 -20.04 -23.85
CA THR A 55 -24.86 -20.02 -25.25
C THR A 55 -25.00 -18.56 -25.70
N SER A 56 -24.22 -18.24 -26.72
CA SER A 56 -24.24 -17.01 -27.49
C SER A 56 -25.48 -16.96 -28.39
N ALA A 57 -26.20 -15.84 -28.35
CA ALA A 57 -27.27 -15.52 -29.29
C ALA A 57 -27.15 -14.07 -29.78
N THR A 58 -26.97 -13.92 -31.08
CA THR A 58 -27.18 -12.70 -31.85
C THR A 58 -28.67 -12.36 -31.90
N PRO A 59 -29.05 -11.08 -31.95
CA PRO A 59 -30.27 -10.72 -32.67
C PRO A 59 -30.09 -9.56 -33.66
N ALA A 60 -30.90 -9.66 -34.71
CA ALA A 60 -31.08 -8.71 -35.79
C ALA A 60 -32.11 -7.61 -35.46
N GLU A 61 -31.75 -6.40 -35.88
CA GLU A 61 -32.51 -5.36 -36.60
C GLU A 61 -33.95 -4.94 -36.19
N GLY A 62 -34.11 -3.64 -35.89
CA GLY A 62 -35.40 -2.96 -35.69
C GLY A 62 -35.33 -1.41 -35.63
N VAL A 63 -35.42 -0.77 -36.80
CA VAL A 63 -36.13 0.49 -37.17
C VAL A 63 -36.01 1.79 -36.31
N ARG A 64 -35.28 2.76 -36.92
CA ARG A 64 -35.45 4.24 -37.08
C ARG A 64 -35.89 5.18 -35.93
N GLY A 65 -35.03 6.19 -35.71
CA GLY A 65 -35.36 7.52 -35.16
C GLY A 65 -34.20 8.54 -35.35
N THR A 66 -34.40 9.44 -36.31
CA THR A 66 -33.64 10.61 -36.83
C THR A 66 -32.69 11.48 -35.95
N THR A 67 -31.44 11.65 -36.45
CA THR A 67 -30.55 12.85 -36.65
C THR A 67 -30.22 13.88 -35.54
N PRO A 68 -29.12 14.67 -35.64
CA PRO A 68 -27.82 14.47 -36.32
C PRO A 68 -26.58 14.79 -35.45
N GLY A 69 -25.50 14.02 -35.61
CA GLY A 69 -24.16 14.34 -35.12
C GLY A 69 -23.22 14.73 -36.27
N THR A 70 -22.58 15.88 -36.12
CA THR A 70 -21.65 16.54 -37.06
C THR A 70 -20.43 15.68 -37.40
N SER A 71 -20.15 15.58 -38.70
CA SER A 71 -18.97 14.97 -39.32
C SER A 71 -17.70 15.79 -39.12
N ALA A 72 -16.57 15.13 -38.88
CA ALA A 72 -15.25 15.64 -39.26
C ALA A 72 -14.41 14.47 -39.81
N GLN A 73 -14.25 14.47 -41.13
CA GLN A 73 -13.30 13.64 -41.87
C GLN A 73 -11.88 14.17 -41.64
N ALA A 74 -10.93 13.28 -41.35
CA ALA A 74 -9.51 13.56 -41.52
C ALA A 74 -8.91 12.47 -42.42
N THR A 75 -8.51 12.92 -43.60
CA THR A 75 -7.89 12.21 -44.70
C THR A 75 -6.52 11.66 -44.33
N GLN A 76 -6.28 10.39 -44.67
CA GLN A 76 -4.94 9.78 -44.65
C GLN A 76 -4.13 10.28 -45.85
N ALA A 77 -2.87 10.65 -45.62
CA ALA A 77 -1.87 10.78 -46.67
C ALA A 77 -0.54 10.17 -46.19
N SER A 78 -0.20 9.04 -46.79
CA SER A 78 1.10 8.39 -46.72
C SER A 78 2.12 9.19 -47.53
N THR A 79 3.29 9.47 -46.97
CA THR A 79 4.52 9.65 -47.76
C THR A 79 5.72 9.09 -47.01
N SER A 80 6.46 8.26 -47.71
CA SER A 80 7.71 7.60 -47.31
C SER A 80 8.91 8.49 -47.65
N ALA A 81 9.94 8.49 -46.80
CA ALA A 81 11.28 8.95 -47.15
C ALA A 81 12.35 8.16 -46.37
N THR A 82 13.30 7.58 -47.12
CA THR A 82 14.54 6.91 -46.66
C THR A 82 15.73 7.90 -46.77
N PRO A 83 16.98 7.59 -46.34
CA PRO A 83 17.76 8.47 -45.47
C PRO A 83 18.99 9.10 -46.19
N ALA A 84 19.71 9.98 -45.49
CA ALA A 84 21.05 10.41 -45.88
C ALA A 84 21.97 10.53 -44.65
N GLU A 85 23.17 10.00 -44.79
CA GLU A 85 24.25 9.88 -43.82
C GLU A 85 25.14 11.14 -43.71
N ASP A 86 25.95 11.12 -42.64
CA ASP A 86 27.24 11.79 -42.39
C ASP A 86 27.31 13.25 -41.92
N ALA A 87 27.67 13.40 -40.64
CA ALA A 87 28.78 14.27 -40.21
C ALA A 87 29.30 13.85 -38.82
N GLN A 88 30.57 13.43 -38.79
CA GLN A 88 31.34 13.11 -37.59
C GLN A 88 31.67 14.39 -36.78
N GLY A 89 31.47 14.34 -35.47
CA GLY A 89 31.91 15.35 -34.53
C GLY A 89 32.33 14.70 -33.22
N THR A 90 33.64 14.62 -32.99
CA THR A 90 34.29 14.09 -31.80
C THR A 90 33.92 14.91 -30.56
N THR A 91 33.19 14.33 -29.60
CA THR A 91 33.10 14.85 -28.24
C THR A 91 33.39 13.75 -27.23
N THR A 92 34.41 14.02 -26.41
CA THR A 92 34.84 13.25 -25.25
C THR A 92 33.66 12.94 -24.32
N PRO A 93 33.53 11.71 -23.77
CA PRO A 93 32.47 11.43 -22.81
C PRO A 93 32.79 12.16 -21.51
N ALA A 94 32.01 13.20 -21.22
CA ALA A 94 31.92 13.77 -19.89
C ALA A 94 31.35 12.70 -18.96
N THR A 95 32.05 12.44 -17.86
CA THR A 95 31.57 11.67 -16.71
C THR A 95 30.15 12.13 -16.34
N PRO A 96 29.16 11.23 -16.21
CA PRO A 96 27.85 11.64 -15.74
C PRO A 96 27.99 12.16 -14.31
N SER A 97 27.84 13.47 -14.18
CA SER A 97 27.63 14.16 -12.91
C SER A 97 26.50 13.43 -12.18
N ALA A 98 26.81 12.86 -11.02
CA ALA A 98 25.85 12.18 -10.17
C ALA A 98 24.58 13.03 -10.04
N ALA A 99 23.47 12.48 -10.50
CA ALA A 99 22.15 13.05 -10.26
C ALA A 99 22.00 13.29 -8.74
N PRO A 100 21.35 14.39 -8.31
CA PRO A 100 21.09 14.60 -6.90
C PRO A 100 20.37 13.36 -6.37
N GLN A 101 20.95 12.73 -5.34
CA GLN A 101 20.35 11.57 -4.68
C GLN A 101 18.92 11.95 -4.29
N ALA A 102 17.94 11.45 -5.05
CA ALA A 102 16.53 11.62 -4.73
C ALA A 102 16.35 11.01 -3.34
N LEU A 103 15.91 11.79 -2.36
CA LEU A 103 15.72 11.27 -1.01
C LEU A 103 14.84 10.04 -1.06
N ALA A 104 15.34 8.95 -0.50
CA ALA A 104 14.53 7.79 -0.19
C ALA A 104 13.61 8.18 0.97
N LEU A 105 12.52 8.89 0.64
CA LEU A 105 11.52 9.40 1.59
C LEU A 105 11.13 8.39 2.67
N PRO A 106 10.83 7.10 2.35
CA PRO A 106 10.34 6.18 3.37
C PRO A 106 11.46 5.62 4.29
N HIS A 107 12.73 5.87 3.99
CA HIS A 107 13.88 5.47 4.79
C HIS A 107 14.47 6.63 5.59
N THR A 108 14.11 7.87 5.27
CA THR A 108 14.67 9.07 5.90
C THR A 108 13.84 9.44 7.12
N PRO A 109 14.42 9.54 8.33
CA PRO A 109 13.69 10.04 9.49
C PRO A 109 13.06 11.42 9.20
N PRO A 110 11.86 11.72 9.72
CA PRO A 110 11.18 12.99 9.43
C PRO A 110 12.00 14.24 9.78
N THR A 111 12.82 14.19 10.82
CA THR A 111 13.73 15.30 11.17
C THR A 111 14.77 15.55 10.07
N ASP A 112 15.47 14.51 9.63
CA ASP A 112 16.48 14.59 8.57
C ASP A 112 15.85 15.00 7.23
N LEU A 113 14.62 14.52 6.96
CA LEU A 113 13.84 14.91 5.79
C LEU A 113 13.56 16.43 5.79
N ARG A 114 13.22 17.00 6.95
CA ARG A 114 13.00 18.44 7.10
C ARG A 114 14.30 19.23 6.84
N ASP A 115 15.40 18.80 7.45
CA ASP A 115 16.71 19.44 7.31
C ASP A 115 17.20 19.41 5.86
N HIS A 116 16.91 18.33 5.13
CA HIS A 116 17.23 18.22 3.72
C HIS A 116 16.31 19.06 2.81
N LEU A 117 15.02 19.13 3.15
CA LEU A 117 14.01 19.83 2.36
C LEU A 117 14.14 21.36 2.46
N ALA A 118 14.38 21.88 3.67
CA ALA A 118 14.46 23.31 3.91
C ALA A 118 15.38 24.07 2.92
N PRO A 119 16.66 23.72 2.73
CA PRO A 119 17.54 24.47 1.82
C PRO A 119 17.14 24.43 0.34
N ARG A 120 16.25 23.51 -0.06
CA ARG A 120 15.78 23.33 -1.45
C ARG A 120 14.51 24.12 -1.75
N LEU A 121 13.82 24.60 -0.73
CA LEU A 121 12.58 25.36 -0.87
C LEU A 121 12.85 26.87 -0.96
N PRO A 122 12.14 27.59 -1.86
CA PRO A 122 12.08 29.04 -1.82
C PRO A 122 11.62 29.56 -0.45
N ALA A 123 12.02 30.79 -0.09
CA ALA A 123 11.72 31.36 1.23
C ALA A 123 10.21 31.36 1.56
N THR A 124 9.36 31.70 0.60
CA THR A 124 7.90 31.69 0.77
C THR A 124 7.33 30.29 1.01
N ALA A 125 7.87 29.28 0.31
CA ALA A 125 7.48 27.88 0.47
C ALA A 125 7.92 27.33 1.83
N ARG A 126 9.13 27.69 2.29
CA ARG A 126 9.61 27.35 3.64
C ARG A 126 8.72 27.93 4.73
N THR A 127 8.43 29.23 4.67
CA THR A 127 7.56 29.89 5.66
C THR A 127 6.16 29.25 5.69
N TRP A 128 5.60 28.92 4.52
CA TRP A 128 4.34 28.19 4.44
C TRP A 128 4.45 26.80 5.07
N LEU A 129 5.53 26.06 4.80
CA LEU A 129 5.73 24.72 5.37
C LEU A 129 5.86 24.79 6.91
N ASP A 130 6.66 25.72 7.44
CA ASP A 130 6.81 25.89 8.89
C ASP A 130 5.47 26.19 9.56
N GLN A 131 4.64 27.05 8.95
CA GLN A 131 3.29 27.33 9.42
C GLN A 131 2.39 26.09 9.34
N ALA A 132 2.39 25.38 8.21
CA ALA A 132 1.59 24.17 8.02
C ALA A 132 1.92 23.08 9.05
N LEU A 133 3.22 22.90 9.37
CA LEU A 133 3.67 21.96 10.39
C LEU A 133 3.24 22.40 11.80
N ALA A 134 3.31 23.70 12.12
CA ALA A 134 2.85 24.23 13.40
C ALA A 134 1.33 24.05 13.58
N GLU A 135 0.55 24.35 12.54
CA GLU A 135 -0.91 24.15 12.55
C GLU A 135 -1.28 22.67 12.69
N ALA A 136 -0.57 21.77 12.02
CA ALA A 136 -0.75 20.33 12.12
C ALA A 136 -0.43 19.80 13.54
N ALA A 137 0.67 20.27 14.13
CA ALA A 137 1.08 19.88 15.48
C ALA A 137 0.14 20.43 16.57
N ALA A 138 -0.49 21.59 16.34
CA ALA A 138 -1.42 22.20 17.29
C ALA A 138 -2.74 21.44 17.43
N HIS A 139 -3.20 20.78 16.36
CA HIS A 139 -4.46 20.01 16.34
C HIS A 139 -4.25 18.59 15.78
N PRO A 140 -3.51 17.73 16.51
CA PRO A 140 -3.09 16.42 16.03
C PRO A 140 -4.24 15.41 16.02
N GLY A 141 -4.31 14.55 15.00
CA GLY A 141 -5.39 13.57 14.84
C GLY A 141 -6.64 14.13 14.15
N THR A 142 -7.79 13.54 14.42
CA THR A 142 -9.05 13.85 13.71
C THR A 142 -9.82 14.95 14.44
N HIS A 143 -9.95 16.13 13.82
CA HIS A 143 -10.69 17.26 14.38
C HIS A 143 -11.71 17.79 13.36
N GLY A 144 -12.93 17.23 13.37
CA GLY A 144 -14.05 17.68 12.54
C GLY A 144 -14.04 17.13 11.10
N PRO A 145 -15.01 17.56 10.26
CA PRO A 145 -15.23 16.98 8.92
C PRO A 145 -14.11 17.25 7.92
N ILE A 146 -13.26 18.27 8.15
CA ILE A 146 -11.99 18.48 7.45
C ILE A 146 -11.01 19.08 8.47
N SER A 147 -9.91 18.38 8.76
CA SER A 147 -8.90 18.89 9.68
C SER A 147 -8.00 19.92 8.97
N VAL A 148 -7.52 20.95 9.68
CA VAL A 148 -6.65 21.99 9.08
C VAL A 148 -5.44 21.40 8.37
N TRP A 149 -4.83 20.35 8.94
CA TRP A 149 -3.67 19.69 8.33
C TRP A 149 -4.01 18.94 7.02
N GLU A 150 -5.25 18.45 6.84
CA GLU A 150 -5.68 17.82 5.58
C GLU A 150 -5.75 18.86 4.45
N LEU A 151 -6.16 20.09 4.76
CA LEU A 151 -6.07 21.20 3.81
C LEU A 151 -4.63 21.51 3.43
N ARG A 152 -3.70 21.50 4.40
CA ARG A 152 -2.27 21.71 4.13
C ARG A 152 -1.66 20.59 3.28
N LEU A 153 -2.10 19.36 3.49
CA LEU A 153 -1.73 18.22 2.67
C LEU A 153 -2.10 18.45 1.20
N ALA A 154 -3.32 18.93 0.94
CA ALA A 154 -3.79 19.24 -0.41
C ALA A 154 -3.06 20.43 -1.05
N GLU A 155 -2.69 21.43 -0.26
CA GLU A 155 -1.96 22.62 -0.71
C GLU A 155 -0.47 22.36 -1.04
N ALA A 156 0.15 21.34 -0.46
CA ALA A 156 1.60 21.10 -0.53
C ALA A 156 2.17 21.16 -1.95
N GLY A 157 1.50 20.54 -2.93
CA GLY A 157 1.97 20.58 -4.32
C GLY A 157 2.01 21.97 -4.94
N ARG A 158 1.03 22.83 -4.61
CA ARG A 158 0.98 24.21 -5.10
C ARG A 158 2.00 25.11 -4.41
N ARG A 159 2.40 24.78 -3.19
CA ARG A 159 3.22 25.62 -2.32
C ARG A 159 4.70 25.26 -2.37
N CYS A 160 5.01 23.97 -2.46
CA CYS A 160 6.38 23.46 -2.47
C CYS A 160 6.87 23.02 -3.86
N GLY A 161 5.98 22.95 -4.86
CA GLY A 161 6.29 22.41 -6.18
C GLY A 161 6.19 20.88 -6.22
N PRO A 162 6.06 20.28 -7.42
CA PRO A 162 5.84 18.84 -7.58
C PRO A 162 7.02 18.00 -7.08
N GLU A 163 8.26 18.48 -7.20
CA GLU A 163 9.47 17.77 -6.74
C GLU A 163 9.56 17.61 -5.21
N HIS A 164 8.88 18.46 -4.45
CA HIS A 164 8.98 18.53 -2.99
C HIS A 164 7.67 18.25 -2.27
N ALA A 165 6.58 18.09 -3.02
CA ALA A 165 5.25 17.92 -2.48
C ALA A 165 5.11 16.70 -1.58
N ASP A 166 5.71 15.56 -1.96
CA ASP A 166 5.61 14.32 -1.18
C ASP A 166 6.36 14.43 0.16
N ALA A 167 7.57 15.02 0.14
CA ALA A 167 8.32 15.29 1.36
C ALA A 167 7.54 16.21 2.32
N ALA A 168 6.99 17.31 1.80
CA ALA A 168 6.16 18.22 2.59
C ALA A 168 4.93 17.51 3.18
N ARG A 169 4.24 16.67 2.40
CA ARG A 169 3.08 15.90 2.88
C ARG A 169 3.45 14.89 3.96
N VAL A 170 4.57 14.17 3.81
CA VAL A 170 5.06 13.23 4.85
C VAL A 170 5.34 13.98 6.15
N LEU A 171 5.97 15.16 6.08
CA LEU A 171 6.21 16.01 7.26
C LEU A 171 4.89 16.50 7.90
N ILE A 172 3.90 16.90 7.10
CA ILE A 172 2.57 17.32 7.60
C ILE A 172 1.86 16.16 8.31
N LEU A 173 1.85 14.96 7.71
CA LEU A 173 1.27 13.76 8.33
C LEU A 173 1.97 13.41 9.64
N HIS A 174 3.30 13.55 9.69
CA HIS A 174 4.08 13.31 10.89
C HIS A 174 3.78 14.34 11.99
N ALA A 175 3.76 15.63 11.66
CA ALA A 175 3.42 16.70 12.59
C ALA A 175 1.98 16.57 13.13
N ALA A 176 1.03 16.16 12.29
CA ALA A 176 -0.34 15.88 12.68
C ALA A 176 -0.48 14.63 13.56
N ARG A 177 0.56 13.79 13.67
CA ARG A 177 0.52 12.47 14.31
C ARG A 177 -0.66 11.64 13.79
N ALA A 178 -0.84 11.62 12.47
CA ALA A 178 -1.95 10.95 11.83
C ALA A 178 -1.95 9.46 12.19
N ASP A 179 -3.04 9.01 12.81
CA ASP A 179 -3.28 7.61 13.14
C ASP A 179 -3.72 6.80 11.91
N ALA A 180 -3.86 5.49 12.08
CA ALA A 180 -4.22 4.59 10.98
C ALA A 180 -5.58 4.96 10.34
N ASP A 181 -6.54 5.45 11.13
CA ASP A 181 -7.87 5.83 10.64
C ASP A 181 -7.81 7.12 9.81
N ALA A 182 -7.05 8.13 10.26
CA ALA A 182 -6.81 9.35 9.49
C ALA A 182 -6.05 9.04 8.19
N LEU A 183 -5.02 8.20 8.24
CA LEU A 183 -4.27 7.78 7.05
C LEU A 183 -5.17 7.03 6.06
N THR A 184 -6.03 6.14 6.56
CA THR A 184 -7.01 5.40 5.77
C THR A 184 -7.98 6.35 5.06
N ARG A 185 -8.53 7.33 5.79
CA ARG A 185 -9.42 8.35 5.23
C ARG A 185 -8.74 9.15 4.12
N VAL A 186 -7.54 9.69 4.39
CA VAL A 186 -6.76 10.46 3.40
C VAL A 186 -6.44 9.62 2.18
N TYR A 187 -6.09 8.35 2.36
CA TYR A 187 -5.76 7.45 1.26
C TYR A 187 -6.97 7.19 0.36
N PHE A 188 -8.12 6.82 0.92
CA PHE A 188 -9.28 6.46 0.10
C PHE A 188 -10.04 7.66 -0.49
N GLN A 189 -9.91 8.84 0.10
CA GLN A 189 -10.58 10.07 -0.38
C GLN A 189 -9.64 11.00 -1.16
N GLY A 190 -8.33 10.79 -1.06
CA GLY A 190 -7.31 11.65 -1.64
C GLY A 190 -6.97 11.33 -3.09
N THR A 191 -6.28 12.29 -3.70
CA THR A 191 -5.64 12.16 -5.00
C THR A 191 -4.51 11.13 -4.99
N ALA A 192 -4.06 10.68 -6.17
CA ALA A 192 -2.92 9.76 -6.29
C ALA A 192 -1.63 10.29 -5.62
N ALA A 193 -1.42 11.61 -5.59
CA ALA A 193 -0.28 12.21 -4.89
C ALA A 193 -0.42 12.14 -3.36
N GLU A 194 -1.62 12.34 -2.83
CA GLU A 194 -1.88 12.22 -1.38
C GLU A 194 -1.79 10.76 -0.92
N ARG A 195 -2.35 9.84 -1.71
CA ARG A 195 -2.18 8.39 -1.51
C ARG A 195 -0.71 7.98 -1.44
N ARG A 196 0.10 8.46 -2.37
CA ARG A 196 1.54 8.18 -2.40
C ARG A 196 2.25 8.71 -1.15
N ALA A 197 1.91 9.92 -0.70
CA ALA A 197 2.46 10.48 0.52
C ALA A 197 2.05 9.68 1.78
N VAL A 198 0.82 9.16 1.84
CA VAL A 198 0.39 8.25 2.91
C VAL A 198 1.28 7.01 2.94
N LEU A 199 1.49 6.34 1.79
CA LEU A 199 2.35 5.16 1.70
C LEU A 199 3.78 5.43 2.17
N HIS A 200 4.36 6.58 1.80
CA HIS A 200 5.69 6.99 2.27
C HIS A 200 5.74 7.31 3.78
N ALA A 201 4.64 7.74 4.39
CA ALA A 201 4.57 8.07 5.81
C ALA A 201 4.34 6.85 6.72
N LEU A 202 3.75 5.77 6.19
CA LEU A 202 3.47 4.53 6.95
C LEU A 202 4.63 4.04 7.81
N PRO A 203 5.89 3.93 7.31
CA PRO A 203 6.97 3.37 8.11
C PRO A 203 7.35 4.20 9.33
N HIS A 204 6.93 5.47 9.39
CA HIS A 204 7.23 6.41 10.47
C HIS A 204 6.06 6.61 11.44
N LEU A 205 4.83 6.28 11.03
CA LEU A 205 3.61 6.56 11.78
C LEU A 205 2.92 5.30 12.31
N VAL A 206 3.06 4.17 11.62
CA VAL A 206 2.31 2.95 11.91
C VAL A 206 3.30 1.82 12.25
N PRO A 207 3.44 1.43 13.53
CA PRO A 207 4.39 0.38 13.95
C PRO A 207 3.92 -1.03 13.61
N GLY A 208 2.61 -1.26 13.62
CA GLY A 208 1.98 -2.57 13.42
C GLY A 208 1.31 -2.71 12.05
N PRO A 209 0.72 -3.87 11.73
CA PRO A 209 0.18 -4.17 10.40
C PRO A 209 -1.16 -3.49 10.07
N ASN A 210 -1.66 -2.59 10.92
CA ASN A 210 -3.03 -2.04 10.80
C ASN A 210 -3.26 -1.22 9.52
N ALA A 211 -2.20 -0.72 8.86
CA ALA A 211 -2.27 -0.04 7.56
C ALA A 211 -1.94 -0.94 6.36
N LEU A 212 -1.80 -2.26 6.56
CA LEU A 212 -1.54 -3.22 5.49
C LEU A 212 -2.58 -3.18 4.35
N PRO A 213 -3.89 -3.01 4.61
CA PRO A 213 -4.88 -2.89 3.54
C PRO A 213 -4.61 -1.73 2.55
N LEU A 214 -3.92 -0.66 2.98
CA LEU A 214 -3.55 0.46 2.10
C LEU A 214 -2.45 0.06 1.11
N VAL A 215 -1.48 -0.73 1.58
CA VAL A 215 -0.42 -1.30 0.72
C VAL A 215 -1.02 -2.30 -0.26
N GLU A 216 -1.89 -3.19 0.20
CA GLU A 216 -2.56 -4.18 -0.64
C GLU A 216 -3.41 -3.52 -1.73
N ASP A 217 -4.17 -2.47 -1.39
CA ASP A 217 -4.93 -1.70 -2.38
C ASP A 217 -4.00 -1.04 -3.41
N ALA A 218 -2.92 -0.40 -2.96
CA ALA A 218 -1.94 0.22 -3.85
C ALA A 218 -1.33 -0.80 -4.82
N LEU A 219 -0.99 -1.99 -4.30
CA LEU A 219 -0.49 -3.14 -5.07
C LEU A 219 -1.51 -3.73 -6.03
N ARG A 220 -2.81 -3.41 -5.91
CA ARG A 220 -3.83 -3.80 -6.91
C ARG A 220 -3.95 -2.80 -8.05
N THR A 221 -3.48 -1.56 -7.88
CA THR A 221 -3.52 -0.52 -8.92
C THR A 221 -2.45 -0.72 -10.01
N ASN A 222 -2.59 -0.06 -11.16
CA ASN A 222 -1.56 0.00 -12.21
C ASN A 222 -0.80 1.34 -12.23
N ASP A 223 -1.00 2.22 -11.23
CA ASP A 223 -0.21 3.47 -11.12
C ASP A 223 1.17 3.11 -10.58
N THR A 224 2.18 3.17 -11.45
CA THR A 224 3.57 2.80 -11.12
C THR A 224 4.16 3.65 -9.99
N ARG A 225 3.67 4.87 -9.77
CA ARG A 225 4.11 5.74 -8.67
C ARG A 225 3.54 5.28 -7.33
N LEU A 226 2.31 4.75 -7.32
CA LEU A 226 1.73 4.12 -6.12
C LEU A 226 2.38 2.77 -5.85
N LEU A 227 2.65 1.97 -6.89
CA LEU A 227 3.37 0.71 -6.74
C LEU A 227 4.77 0.91 -6.13
N ALA A 228 5.55 1.85 -6.65
CA ALA A 228 6.87 2.17 -6.12
C ALA A 228 6.84 2.61 -4.64
N ALA A 229 5.83 3.37 -4.23
CA ALA A 229 5.67 3.75 -2.83
C ALA A 229 5.17 2.60 -1.95
N ALA A 230 4.34 1.70 -2.50
CA ALA A 230 3.76 0.57 -1.79
C ALA A 230 4.80 -0.49 -1.43
N VAL A 231 5.83 -0.71 -2.27
CA VAL A 231 6.90 -1.70 -2.02
C VAL A 231 8.01 -1.22 -1.07
N GLY A 232 7.76 -0.13 -0.32
CA GLY A 232 8.69 0.43 0.64
C GLY A 232 8.83 -0.35 1.97
N PRO A 233 9.53 0.22 2.97
CA PRO A 233 9.88 -0.45 4.24
C PRO A 233 8.70 -0.98 5.04
N TYR A 234 7.54 -0.33 4.98
CA TYR A 234 6.34 -0.81 5.66
C TYR A 234 5.88 -2.14 5.06
N ALA A 235 5.89 -2.28 3.73
CA ALA A 235 5.59 -3.54 3.05
C ALA A 235 6.64 -4.62 3.34
N ALA A 236 7.92 -4.26 3.34
CA ALA A 236 9.00 -5.18 3.70
C ALA A 236 8.80 -5.80 5.10
N ARG A 237 8.29 -5.02 6.06
CA ARG A 237 8.02 -5.49 7.43
C ARG A 237 6.72 -6.28 7.59
N HIS A 238 5.68 -5.96 6.82
CA HIS A 238 4.32 -6.43 7.12
C HIS A 238 3.69 -7.34 6.06
N LEU A 239 4.18 -7.35 4.80
CA LEU A 239 3.70 -8.30 3.80
C LEU A 239 4.20 -9.71 4.11
N ASP A 240 3.28 -10.67 4.04
CA ASP A 240 3.65 -12.08 4.05
C ASP A 240 4.51 -12.44 2.82
N ALA A 241 5.11 -13.62 2.85
CA ALA A 241 6.03 -14.06 1.79
C ALA A 241 5.35 -14.17 0.43
N HIS A 242 4.11 -14.66 0.37
CA HIS A 242 3.38 -14.86 -0.89
C HIS A 242 3.02 -13.51 -1.53
N GLN A 243 2.42 -12.61 -0.76
CA GLN A 243 2.05 -11.27 -1.22
C GLN A 243 3.28 -10.46 -1.66
N TRP A 244 4.39 -10.57 -0.92
CA TRP A 244 5.63 -9.89 -1.28
C TRP A 244 6.22 -10.40 -2.61
N ARG A 245 6.26 -11.71 -2.86
CA ARG A 245 6.70 -12.27 -4.17
C ARG A 245 5.85 -11.74 -5.32
N HIS A 246 4.53 -11.68 -5.11
CA HIS A 246 3.60 -11.15 -6.11
C HIS A 246 3.82 -9.64 -6.34
N ALA A 247 4.18 -8.88 -5.30
CA ALA A 247 4.56 -7.48 -5.46
C ALA A 247 5.82 -7.32 -6.31
N VAL A 248 6.86 -8.14 -6.08
CA VAL A 248 8.10 -8.14 -6.90
C VAL A 248 7.80 -8.45 -8.37
N LEU A 249 7.03 -9.51 -8.63
CA LEU A 249 6.61 -9.85 -10.01
C LEU A 249 5.80 -8.74 -10.65
N LYS A 250 4.92 -8.08 -9.88
CA LYS A 250 4.16 -6.95 -10.38
C LYS A 250 5.06 -5.77 -10.73
N CYS A 251 6.10 -5.48 -9.94
CA CYS A 251 7.08 -4.45 -10.28
C CYS A 251 7.76 -4.76 -11.63
N LEU A 252 8.25 -5.99 -11.80
CA LEU A 252 8.86 -6.43 -13.07
C LEU A 252 7.90 -6.33 -14.25
N PHE A 253 6.64 -6.72 -14.07
CA PHE A 253 5.61 -6.65 -15.10
C PHE A 253 5.24 -5.21 -15.48
N THR A 254 5.20 -4.30 -14.51
CA THR A 254 4.80 -2.89 -14.71
C THR A 254 5.97 -1.94 -14.98
N GLY A 255 7.21 -2.44 -14.94
CA GLY A 255 8.41 -1.64 -15.15
C GLY A 255 8.79 -0.73 -13.98
N VAL A 256 8.34 -1.04 -12.77
CA VAL A 256 8.83 -0.37 -11.56
C VAL A 256 10.21 -0.95 -11.21
N PRO A 257 11.27 -0.13 -11.07
CA PRO A 257 12.61 -0.63 -10.78
C PRO A 257 12.64 -1.45 -9.49
N VAL A 258 13.27 -2.63 -9.53
CA VAL A 258 13.28 -3.52 -8.35
C VAL A 258 14.07 -2.94 -7.18
N ASP A 259 14.98 -1.99 -7.43
CA ASP A 259 15.70 -1.24 -6.39
C ASP A 259 14.78 -0.41 -5.48
N THR A 260 13.53 -0.18 -5.90
CA THR A 260 12.52 0.47 -5.04
C THR A 260 11.93 -0.49 -3.99
N VAL A 261 12.06 -1.80 -4.19
CA VAL A 261 11.56 -2.81 -3.25
C VAL A 261 12.49 -2.81 -2.04
N ALA A 262 11.97 -2.31 -0.91
CA ALA A 262 12.74 -2.26 0.32
C ALA A 262 13.08 -3.68 0.79
N ASP A 263 14.32 -3.85 1.28
CA ASP A 263 14.83 -5.11 1.83
C ASP A 263 14.83 -6.28 0.82
N LEU A 264 14.90 -5.97 -0.48
CA LEU A 264 14.85 -6.97 -1.56
C LEU A 264 15.92 -8.05 -1.42
N GLU A 265 17.18 -7.67 -1.18
CA GLU A 265 18.29 -8.63 -1.08
C GLU A 265 18.08 -9.62 0.05
N HIS A 266 17.70 -9.12 1.23
CA HIS A 266 17.47 -9.97 2.40
C HIS A 266 16.26 -10.89 2.20
N ARG A 267 15.14 -10.34 1.70
CA ARG A 267 13.92 -11.14 1.52
C ARG A 267 13.98 -12.11 0.34
N ALA A 268 14.77 -11.81 -0.69
CA ALA A 268 14.95 -12.70 -1.84
C ALA A 268 15.93 -13.85 -1.55
N HIS A 269 16.86 -13.67 -0.62
CA HIS A 269 17.92 -14.65 -0.36
C HIS A 269 17.37 -16.06 -0.10
N ALA A 270 17.85 -17.03 -0.88
CA ALA A 270 17.43 -18.43 -0.84
C ALA A 270 15.92 -18.67 -1.05
N ASP A 271 15.16 -17.72 -1.62
CA ASP A 271 13.73 -17.89 -1.91
C ASP A 271 13.51 -18.71 -3.19
N ALA A 272 13.40 -20.04 -3.02
CA ALA A 272 13.21 -20.98 -4.12
C ALA A 272 11.88 -20.79 -4.87
N GLU A 273 10.83 -20.32 -4.19
CA GLU A 273 9.54 -20.09 -4.84
C GLU A 273 9.59 -18.84 -5.71
N LEU A 274 10.22 -17.77 -5.24
CA LEU A 274 10.47 -16.59 -6.05
C LEU A 274 11.34 -16.95 -7.28
N ALA A 275 12.41 -17.73 -7.10
CA ALA A 275 13.24 -18.20 -8.20
C ALA A 275 12.43 -18.95 -9.27
N ARG A 276 11.57 -19.88 -8.82
CA ARG A 276 10.68 -20.65 -9.70
C ARG A 276 9.73 -19.74 -10.48
N MET A 277 9.04 -18.82 -9.80
CA MET A 277 8.10 -17.88 -10.42
C MET A 277 8.78 -16.95 -11.45
N LEU A 278 10.00 -16.47 -11.15
CA LEU A 278 10.79 -15.64 -12.06
C LEU A 278 11.21 -16.44 -13.31
N GLY A 279 11.58 -17.71 -13.14
CA GLY A 279 11.87 -18.63 -14.24
C GLY A 279 10.66 -18.84 -15.15
N ASP A 280 9.48 -19.10 -14.57
CA ASP A 280 8.22 -19.22 -15.32
C ASP A 280 7.91 -17.94 -16.11
N TYR A 281 8.05 -16.78 -15.46
CA TYR A 281 7.81 -15.49 -16.10
C TYR A 281 8.79 -15.21 -17.27
N ALA A 282 10.08 -15.53 -17.10
CA ALA A 282 11.05 -15.41 -18.17
C ALA A 282 10.75 -16.36 -19.36
N ALA A 283 10.33 -17.60 -19.07
CA ALA A 283 9.94 -18.58 -20.08
C ALA A 283 8.70 -18.12 -20.87
N GLU A 284 7.67 -17.62 -20.18
CA GLU A 284 6.45 -17.09 -20.80
C GLU A 284 6.76 -15.88 -21.71
N ARG A 285 7.62 -14.96 -21.25
CA ARG A 285 8.07 -13.80 -22.05
C ARG A 285 8.79 -14.23 -23.32
N THR A 286 9.74 -15.16 -23.19
CA THR A 286 10.55 -15.69 -24.30
C THR A 286 9.68 -16.43 -25.30
N ALA A 287 8.76 -17.28 -24.85
CA ALA A 287 7.83 -18.00 -25.72
C ALA A 287 6.91 -17.05 -26.51
N ALA A 288 6.57 -15.89 -25.93
CA ALA A 288 5.82 -14.84 -26.59
C ALA A 288 6.68 -13.92 -27.50
N GLY A 289 7.98 -14.19 -27.66
CA GLY A 289 8.89 -13.36 -28.44
C GLY A 289 9.15 -11.98 -27.84
N ARG A 290 8.91 -11.82 -26.52
CA ARG A 290 9.08 -10.54 -25.81
C ARG A 290 10.35 -10.57 -24.96
N PRO A 291 11.11 -9.46 -24.85
CA PRO A 291 12.35 -9.44 -24.08
C PRO A 291 12.10 -9.69 -22.59
N VAL A 292 13.05 -10.35 -21.93
CA VAL A 292 13.07 -10.53 -20.47
C VAL A 292 13.68 -9.27 -19.83
N PRO A 293 13.06 -8.67 -18.80
CA PRO A 293 13.63 -7.50 -18.12
C PRO A 293 14.99 -7.80 -17.46
N GLU A 294 15.95 -6.87 -17.54
CA GLU A 294 17.27 -7.05 -16.90
C GLU A 294 17.17 -7.21 -15.37
N ASP A 295 16.30 -6.43 -14.73
CA ASP A 295 16.01 -6.52 -13.31
C ASP A 295 15.55 -7.92 -12.87
N LEU A 296 14.95 -8.72 -13.77
CA LEU A 296 14.58 -10.10 -13.46
C LEU A 296 15.81 -10.95 -13.15
N HIS A 297 16.87 -10.82 -13.96
CA HIS A 297 18.12 -11.56 -13.77
C HIS A 297 18.83 -11.12 -12.50
N ARG A 298 18.74 -9.83 -12.14
CA ARG A 298 19.25 -9.32 -10.86
C ARG A 298 18.54 -10.00 -9.69
N VAL A 299 17.20 -10.05 -9.69
CA VAL A 299 16.44 -10.71 -8.61
C VAL A 299 16.71 -12.22 -8.58
N LEU A 300 16.79 -12.89 -9.72
CA LEU A 300 17.18 -14.31 -9.80
C LEU A 300 18.56 -14.60 -9.20
N THR A 301 19.49 -13.66 -9.30
CA THR A 301 20.82 -13.81 -8.69
C THR A 301 20.73 -13.71 -7.17
N LEU A 302 19.84 -12.86 -6.65
CA LEU A 302 19.61 -12.71 -5.21
C LEU A 302 18.97 -13.94 -4.57
N THR A 303 18.21 -14.74 -5.32
CA THR A 303 17.58 -15.96 -4.81
C THR A 303 18.55 -17.15 -4.69
N ASP A 304 19.78 -17.03 -5.19
CA ASP A 304 20.79 -18.08 -5.08
C ASP A 304 21.21 -18.28 -3.60
N PRO A 305 21.07 -19.48 -3.03
CA PRO A 305 21.49 -19.76 -1.66
C PRO A 305 23.01 -19.65 -1.45
N THR A 306 23.80 -19.69 -2.52
CA THR A 306 25.25 -19.53 -2.49
C THR A 306 25.70 -18.08 -2.61
N ALA A 307 24.78 -17.16 -2.93
CA ALA A 307 25.06 -15.73 -2.87
C ALA A 307 25.44 -15.36 -1.44
N THR A 308 26.44 -14.47 -1.30
CA THR A 308 26.85 -14.00 0.03
C THR A 308 25.64 -13.37 0.73
N PRO A 309 25.23 -13.86 1.92
CA PRO A 309 24.08 -13.30 2.61
C PRO A 309 24.35 -11.83 2.96
N PRO A 310 23.35 -10.95 2.86
CA PRO A 310 23.53 -9.55 3.21
C PRO A 310 23.94 -9.40 4.68
N ALA A 311 24.81 -8.43 4.95
CA ALA A 311 25.29 -8.16 6.29
C ALA A 311 24.11 -7.78 7.20
N ASP A 312 24.00 -8.46 8.35
CA ASP A 312 22.94 -8.22 9.31
C ASP A 312 23.12 -6.82 9.94
N HIS A 313 22.30 -5.85 9.55
CA HIS A 313 22.30 -4.51 10.14
C HIS A 313 21.55 -4.52 11.48
N GLY A 314 22.16 -5.17 12.48
CA GLY A 314 21.70 -5.08 13.87
C GLY A 314 21.80 -3.64 14.40
N PRO A 315 20.92 -3.23 15.33
CA PRO A 315 20.95 -1.88 15.88
C PRO A 315 22.25 -1.64 16.64
N SER A 316 23.06 -0.70 16.14
CA SER A 316 24.30 -0.28 16.78
C SER A 316 23.98 0.35 18.14
N ARG A 317 24.11 -0.44 19.21
CA ARG A 317 24.11 0.04 20.59
C ARG A 317 25.34 0.93 20.77
N ARG A 318 25.18 2.21 20.51
CA ARG A 318 26.16 3.24 20.88
C ARG A 318 26.20 3.29 22.41
N GLY A 319 27.23 2.67 22.98
CA GLY A 319 27.54 2.75 24.41
C GLY A 319 27.70 4.21 24.82
N THR A 320 26.97 4.60 25.87
CA THR A 320 27.20 5.83 26.61
C THR A 320 28.38 5.59 27.55
N ASP A 321 29.58 5.99 27.14
CA ASP A 321 30.69 6.15 28.08
C ASP A 321 30.61 7.53 28.72
N GLY A 322 30.55 7.51 30.04
CA GLY A 322 30.43 8.67 30.90
C GLY A 322 31.69 9.52 30.90
N LYS A 323 31.50 10.79 31.28
CA LYS A 323 32.53 11.55 31.94
C LYS A 323 31.91 12.31 33.09
N GLU A 324 32.22 11.82 34.29
CA GLU A 324 32.04 12.48 35.56
C GLU A 324 32.84 13.79 35.57
N SER A 325 32.25 14.85 36.14
CA SER A 325 32.92 16.00 36.76
C SER A 325 31.98 16.60 37.79
#